data_AF-A0A7S3HJ88-F1
#
_entry.id   AF-A0A7S3HJ88-F1
#
_cell.length_a   1.000
_cell.length_b   1.000
_cell.length_c   1.000
_cell.angle_alpha   90.00
_cell.angle_beta   90.00
_cell.angle_gamma   90.00
#
_symmetry.space_group_name_H-M   'P 1'
#
loop_
_entity.id
_entity.type
_entity.pdbx_description
1 polymer ?
#
loop_
_entity_poly.entity_id
_entity_poly.type
_entity_poly.pdbx_seq_one_letter_code
_entity_poly.pdbx_strand_id
1 'polypeptide(L)'
;KKGLRMGDFKIYLTKMSLAYQGSEEEKLCGNLLFSEIDVMMGDKRLNNLAAYTYNSVTCQKLFIMIEKAINPTENPWKTIYKALLLLHTIVLFGSELSIDKAIELCRFVRPLSQYNSALARRGLFSGGGGTDYGGPVRAAAKTVDEILA
;
A
#
# COMPACT_ATOMS: atom_id res chain seq x y z
N LYS A 1 27.87 -4.17 11.94
CA LYS A 1 27.46 -3.65 10.60
C LYS A 1 26.14 -4.33 10.20
N LYS A 2 25.00 -3.65 10.32
CA LYS A 2 23.68 -4.20 9.95
C LYS A 2 23.60 -4.19 8.41
N GLY A 3 23.51 -5.36 7.78
CA GLY A 3 23.24 -5.45 6.35
C GLY A 3 21.84 -4.91 6.05
N LEU A 4 21.73 -3.96 5.12
CA LEU A 4 20.43 -3.57 4.57
C LEU A 4 19.78 -4.82 3.96
N ARG A 5 18.55 -5.14 4.37
CA ARG A 5 17.81 -6.25 3.76
C ARG A 5 17.39 -5.84 2.35
N MET A 6 17.31 -6.81 1.44
CA MET A 6 16.99 -6.58 0.03
C MET A 6 15.65 -5.86 -0.20
N GLY A 7 14.63 -6.12 0.65
CA GLY A 7 13.35 -5.39 0.64
C GLY A 7 13.47 -3.93 1.10
N ASP A 8 14.19 -3.69 2.20
CA ASP A 8 14.45 -2.34 2.72
C ASP A 8 15.25 -1.50 1.69
N PHE A 9 16.19 -2.13 0.98
CA PHE A 9 16.94 -1.51 -0.11
C PHE A 9 16.05 -1.17 -1.32
N LYS A 10 15.14 -2.06 -1.72
CA LYS A 10 14.17 -1.78 -2.81
C LYS A 10 13.25 -0.62 -2.47
N ILE A 11 12.74 -0.56 -1.24
CA ILE A 11 11.91 0.56 -0.76
C ILE A 11 12.71 1.86 -0.78
N TYR A 12 13.96 1.82 -0.31
CA TYR A 12 14.87 2.96 -0.35
C TYR A 12 15.12 3.47 -1.78
N LEU A 13 15.43 2.57 -2.72
CA LEU A 13 15.59 2.91 -4.14
C LEU A 13 14.31 3.50 -4.74
N THR A 14 13.15 2.95 -4.39
CA THR A 14 11.85 3.46 -4.85
C THR A 14 11.62 4.89 -4.35
N LYS A 15 11.87 5.15 -3.06
CA LYS A 15 11.78 6.50 -2.49
C LYS A 15 12.75 7.47 -3.18
N MET A 16 13.98 7.06 -3.42
CA MET A 16 14.97 7.89 -4.12
C MET A 16 14.51 8.20 -5.54
N SER A 17 14.12 7.19 -6.33
CA SER A 17 13.64 7.39 -7.70
C SER A 17 12.46 8.38 -7.75
N LEU A 18 11.48 8.21 -6.86
CA LEU A 18 10.33 9.12 -6.78
C LEU A 18 10.73 10.55 -6.38
N ALA A 19 11.67 10.71 -5.44
CA ALA A 19 12.13 12.02 -5.00
C ALA A 19 12.81 12.81 -6.13
N TYR A 20 13.54 12.13 -7.03
CA TYR A 20 14.29 12.79 -8.12
C TYR A 20 13.52 12.91 -9.44
N GLN A 21 12.55 12.04 -9.71
CA GLN A 21 11.92 11.93 -11.04
C GLN A 21 10.38 11.82 -11.05
N GLY A 22 9.73 11.67 -9.90
CA GLY A 22 8.28 11.55 -9.84
C GLY A 22 7.56 12.90 -10.02
N SER A 23 6.32 12.87 -10.52
CA SER A 23 5.41 14.01 -10.38
C SER A 23 5.12 14.30 -8.89
N GLU A 24 4.54 15.45 -8.57
CA GLU A 24 4.23 15.80 -7.18
C GLU A 24 3.24 14.80 -6.56
N GLU A 25 2.26 14.33 -7.33
CA GLU A 25 1.29 13.30 -6.92
C GLU A 25 1.98 11.95 -6.66
N GLU A 26 2.96 11.59 -7.48
CA GLU A 26 3.77 10.39 -7.30
C GLU A 26 4.62 10.46 -6.03
N LYS A 27 5.21 11.63 -5.75
CA LYS A 27 5.95 11.88 -4.51
C LYS A 27 5.03 11.80 -3.29
N LEU A 28 3.85 12.41 -3.35
CA LEU A 28 2.87 12.36 -2.26
C LEU A 28 2.42 10.92 -1.98
N CYS A 29 2.12 10.15 -3.03
CA CYS A 29 1.73 8.75 -2.90
C CYS A 29 2.87 7.90 -2.34
N GLY A 30 4.08 8.03 -2.89
CA GLY A 30 5.26 7.32 -2.39
C GLY A 30 5.57 7.65 -0.93
N ASN A 31 5.45 8.92 -0.55
CA ASN A 31 5.65 9.34 0.84
C ASN A 31 4.56 8.78 1.75
N LEU A 32 3.30 8.76 1.31
CA LEU A 32 2.22 8.12 2.05
C LEU A 32 2.47 6.62 2.23
N LEU A 33 2.75 5.88 1.16
CA LEU A 33 2.86 4.42 1.17
C LEU A 33 4.10 3.94 1.90
N PHE A 34 5.25 4.56 1.67
CA PHE A 34 6.54 4.01 2.12
C PHE A 34 7.15 4.71 3.34
N SER A 35 6.60 5.83 3.82
CA SER A 35 7.07 6.45 5.09
C SER A 35 6.70 5.61 6.31
N GLU A 36 7.29 5.94 7.47
CA GLU A 36 6.91 5.34 8.76
C GLU A 36 5.70 6.05 9.40
N ILE A 37 5.12 7.04 8.71
CA ILE A 37 4.00 7.81 9.23
C ILE A 37 2.78 6.89 9.33
N ASP A 38 2.13 6.92 10.49
CA ASP A 38 0.87 6.22 10.69
C ASP A 38 -0.26 6.94 9.95
N VAL A 39 -1.11 6.16 9.31
CA VAL A 39 -2.26 6.63 8.53
C VAL A 39 -3.46 5.82 8.97
N MET A 40 -4.57 6.50 9.19
CA MET A 40 -5.84 5.91 9.60
C MET A 40 -6.90 6.11 8.53
N MET A 41 -7.99 5.34 8.61
CA MET A 41 -9.14 5.53 7.73
C MET A 41 -9.68 6.97 7.86
N GLY A 42 -10.04 7.58 6.74
CA GLY A 42 -10.53 8.98 6.70
C GLY A 42 -9.45 10.06 6.73
N ASP A 43 -8.16 9.69 6.71
CA ASP A 43 -7.06 10.66 6.62
C ASP A 43 -7.16 11.50 5.34
N LYS A 44 -7.04 12.84 5.49
CA LYS A 44 -7.12 13.81 4.39
C LYS A 44 -6.15 13.49 3.25
N ARG A 45 -4.97 12.93 3.56
CA ARG A 45 -3.96 12.58 2.56
C ARG A 45 -4.44 11.47 1.61
N LEU A 46 -5.26 10.54 2.10
CA LEU A 46 -5.87 9.50 1.27
C LEU A 46 -6.88 10.12 0.30
N ASN A 47 -7.72 11.04 0.79
CA ASN A 47 -8.72 11.73 -0.02
C ASN A 47 -8.08 12.59 -1.11
N ASN A 48 -6.99 13.29 -0.79
CA ASN A 48 -6.24 14.07 -1.79
C ASN A 48 -5.70 13.17 -2.91
N LEU A 49 -5.15 11.99 -2.57
CA LEU A 49 -4.67 11.04 -3.56
C LEU A 49 -5.81 10.43 -4.39
N ALA A 50 -6.96 10.16 -3.77
CA ALA A 50 -8.15 9.73 -4.50
C ALA A 50 -8.61 10.77 -5.53
N ALA A 51 -8.60 12.06 -5.19
CA ALA A 51 -8.95 13.13 -6.11
C ALA A 51 -8.02 13.20 -7.34
N TYR A 52 -6.75 12.81 -7.22
CA TYR A 52 -5.83 12.78 -8.37
C TYR A 52 -6.15 11.66 -9.39
N THR A 53 -6.99 10.68 -9.04
CA THR A 53 -7.38 9.61 -9.98
C THR A 53 -8.30 10.11 -11.11
N TYR A 54 -8.85 11.32 -11.02
CA TYR A 54 -9.60 11.95 -12.12
C TYR A 54 -8.71 12.33 -13.30
N ASN A 55 -7.39 12.42 -13.11
CA ASN A 55 -6.44 12.45 -14.21
C ASN A 55 -6.04 11.00 -14.58
N SER A 56 -6.26 10.60 -15.83
CA SER A 56 -6.03 9.21 -16.27
C SER A 56 -4.58 8.76 -16.16
N VAL A 57 -3.62 9.62 -16.49
CA VAL A 57 -2.18 9.34 -16.41
C VAL A 57 -1.76 9.19 -14.96
N THR A 58 -2.19 10.11 -14.09
CA THR A 58 -1.89 10.03 -12.66
C THR A 58 -2.55 8.82 -12.01
N CYS A 59 -3.80 8.51 -12.37
CA CYS A 59 -4.50 7.32 -11.92
C CYS A 59 -3.67 6.05 -12.19
N GLN A 60 -3.21 5.86 -13.43
CA GLN A 60 -2.38 4.70 -13.77
C GLN A 60 -1.11 4.62 -12.92
N LYS A 61 -0.41 5.74 -12.73
CA LYS A 61 0.81 5.80 -11.91
C LYS A 61 0.55 5.48 -10.44
N LEU A 62 -0.55 5.99 -9.87
CA LEU A 62 -0.97 5.69 -8.51
C LEU A 62 -1.23 4.18 -8.33
N PHE A 63 -1.95 3.56 -9.26
CA PHE A 63 -2.23 2.12 -9.20
C PHE A 63 -0.97 1.26 -9.32
N ILE A 64 -0.01 1.64 -10.16
CA ILE A 64 1.30 0.95 -10.23
C ILE A 64 2.03 1.00 -8.87
N MET A 65 1.94 2.12 -8.15
CA MET A 65 2.55 2.22 -6.81
C MET A 65 1.78 1.41 -5.77
N ILE A 66 0.45 1.37 -5.84
CA ILE A 66 -0.39 0.54 -4.95
C ILE A 66 -0.05 -0.94 -5.18
N GLU A 67 0.03 -1.39 -6.44
CA GLU A 67 0.42 -2.76 -6.79
C GLU A 67 1.80 -3.13 -6.23
N LYS A 68 2.77 -2.21 -6.33
CA LYS A 68 4.10 -2.41 -5.73
C LYS A 68 4.03 -2.49 -4.21
N ALA A 69 3.22 -1.65 -3.57
CA ALA A 69 3.14 -1.54 -2.11
C ALA A 69 2.35 -2.69 -1.45
N ILE A 70 1.37 -3.27 -2.15
CA ILE A 70 0.51 -4.33 -1.63
C ILE A 70 1.21 -5.70 -1.57
N ASN A 71 2.35 -5.86 -2.25
CA ASN A 71 3.09 -7.12 -2.29
C ASN A 71 3.69 -7.50 -0.91
N PRO A 72 3.21 -8.59 -0.28
CA PRO A 72 3.65 -9.00 1.07
C PRO A 72 5.06 -9.59 1.12
N THR A 73 5.64 -9.96 -0.03
CA THR A 73 7.00 -10.49 -0.10
C THR A 73 8.06 -9.40 -0.12
N GLU A 74 7.68 -8.18 -0.51
CA GLU A 74 8.61 -7.07 -0.70
C GLU A 74 8.44 -5.97 0.35
N ASN A 75 7.26 -5.85 0.95
CA ASN A 75 6.91 -4.71 1.80
C ASN A 75 6.50 -5.12 3.23
N PRO A 76 6.75 -4.25 4.23
CA PRO A 76 6.27 -4.47 5.58
C PRO A 76 4.75 -4.26 5.68
N TRP A 77 4.15 -4.83 6.74
CA TRP A 77 2.70 -4.77 6.98
C TRP A 77 2.13 -3.34 6.96
N LYS A 78 2.86 -2.33 7.47
CA LYS A 78 2.43 -0.93 7.46
C LYS A 78 2.24 -0.39 6.04
N THR A 79 3.15 -0.72 5.14
CA THR A 79 3.08 -0.31 3.73
C THR A 79 1.89 -0.96 3.05
N ILE A 80 1.70 -2.27 3.26
CA ILE A 80 0.56 -3.02 2.72
C ILE A 80 -0.75 -2.45 3.24
N TYR A 81 -0.83 -2.19 4.55
CA TYR A 81 -2.01 -1.61 5.19
C TYR A 81 -2.36 -0.25 4.59
N LYS A 82 -1.38 0.64 4.40
CA LYS A 82 -1.60 1.94 3.77
C LYS A 82 -2.00 1.83 2.30
N ALA A 83 -1.48 0.84 1.57
CA ALA A 83 -1.91 0.56 0.21
C ALA A 83 -3.39 0.13 0.17
N LEU A 84 -3.81 -0.72 1.10
CA LEU A 84 -5.22 -1.13 1.24
C LEU A 84 -6.12 0.04 1.63
N LEU A 85 -5.70 0.90 2.57
CA LEU A 85 -6.45 2.12 2.92
C LEU A 85 -6.59 3.05 1.72
N LEU A 86 -5.52 3.26 0.96
CA LEU A 86 -5.55 4.10 -0.23
C LEU A 86 -6.46 3.50 -1.31
N LEU A 87 -6.37 2.20 -1.56
CA LEU A 87 -7.25 1.50 -2.50
C LEU A 87 -8.71 1.62 -2.08
N HIS A 88 -9.03 1.38 -0.80
CA HIS A 88 -10.38 1.59 -0.25
C HIS A 88 -10.89 3.01 -0.51
N THR A 89 -10.09 4.04 -0.19
CA THR A 89 -10.49 5.44 -0.40
C THR A 89 -10.68 5.77 -1.88
N ILE A 90 -9.83 5.23 -2.76
CA ILE A 90 -9.96 5.41 -4.21
C ILE A 90 -11.26 4.76 -4.72
N VAL A 91 -11.60 3.56 -4.28
CA VAL A 91 -12.83 2.89 -4.72
C VAL A 91 -14.08 3.67 -4.33
N LEU A 92 -14.08 4.32 -3.16
CA LEU A 92 -15.24 5.09 -2.69
C LEU A 92 -15.34 6.50 -3.27
N PHE A 93 -14.20 7.17 -3.53
CA PHE A 93 -14.18 8.61 -3.83
C PHE A 93 -13.37 8.99 -5.08
N GLY A 94 -12.70 8.02 -5.70
CA GLY A 94 -11.92 8.22 -6.91
C GLY A 94 -12.76 8.34 -8.17
N SER A 95 -12.10 8.38 -9.31
CA SER A 95 -12.74 8.42 -10.62
C SER A 95 -13.32 7.05 -11.01
N GLU A 96 -14.29 7.04 -11.92
CA GLU A 96 -14.85 5.78 -12.45
C GLU A 96 -13.77 4.89 -13.10
N LEU A 97 -12.80 5.50 -13.79
CA LEU A 97 -11.65 4.80 -14.38
C LEU A 97 -10.82 4.02 -13.34
N SER A 98 -10.84 4.46 -12.08
CA SER A 98 -10.11 3.79 -11.01
C SER A 98 -10.72 2.44 -10.63
N ILE A 99 -12.00 2.21 -10.92
CA ILE A 99 -12.71 0.97 -10.57
C ILE A 99 -12.17 -0.22 -11.35
N ASP A 100 -11.98 -0.08 -12.66
CA ASP A 100 -11.41 -1.15 -13.51
C ASP A 100 -10.04 -1.60 -12.98
N LYS A 101 -9.20 -0.63 -12.60
CA LYS A 101 -7.88 -0.88 -12.03
C LYS A 101 -7.95 -1.49 -10.64
N ALA A 102 -8.93 -1.10 -9.83
CA ALA A 102 -9.15 -1.68 -8.51
C ALA A 102 -9.54 -3.16 -8.61
N ILE A 103 -10.39 -3.52 -9.57
CA ILE A 103 -10.78 -4.90 -9.86
C ILE A 103 -9.56 -5.76 -10.22
N GLU A 104 -8.64 -5.24 -11.05
CA GLU A 104 -7.39 -5.93 -11.39
C GLU A 104 -6.55 -6.25 -10.14
N LEU A 105 -6.57 -5.38 -9.13
CA LEU A 105 -5.84 -5.56 -7.88
C LEU A 105 -6.49 -6.57 -6.91
N CYS A 106 -7.74 -7.00 -7.13
CA CYS A 106 -8.40 -8.00 -6.29
C CYS A 106 -7.59 -9.30 -6.16
N ARG A 107 -6.85 -9.68 -7.21
CA ARG A 107 -5.95 -10.85 -7.20
C ARG A 107 -4.88 -10.78 -6.10
N PHE A 108 -4.47 -9.57 -5.71
CA PHE A 108 -3.51 -9.33 -4.62
C PHE A 108 -4.20 -9.08 -3.28
N VAL A 109 -5.38 -8.46 -3.29
CA VAL A 109 -6.15 -8.15 -2.06
C VAL A 109 -6.68 -9.43 -1.41
N ARG A 110 -7.28 -10.35 -2.17
CA ARG A 110 -7.94 -11.56 -1.63
C ARG A 110 -7.02 -12.41 -0.76
N PRO A 111 -5.77 -12.74 -1.18
CA PRO A 111 -4.84 -13.49 -0.32
C PRO A 111 -4.49 -12.77 0.98
N LEU A 112 -4.57 -11.42 1.02
CA LEU A 112 -4.25 -10.65 2.23
C LEU A 112 -5.31 -10.78 3.33
N SER A 113 -6.50 -11.28 3.03
CA SER A 113 -7.50 -11.64 4.05
C SER A 113 -6.98 -12.71 5.04
N GLN A 114 -5.96 -13.46 4.64
CA GLN A 114 -5.27 -14.48 5.45
C GLN A 114 -3.83 -14.05 5.82
N TYR A 115 -3.47 -12.78 5.64
CA TYR A 115 -2.12 -12.28 5.87
C TYR A 115 -1.62 -12.52 7.30
N ASN A 116 -0.42 -13.08 7.39
CA ASN A 116 0.28 -13.31 8.65
C ASN A 116 1.66 -12.61 8.62
N SER A 117 1.79 -11.55 9.41
CA SER A 117 3.01 -10.74 9.48
C SER A 117 4.24 -11.49 10.01
N ALA A 118 4.03 -12.52 10.84
CA ALA A 118 5.12 -13.34 11.38
C ALA A 118 5.68 -14.29 10.31
N LEU A 119 4.81 -14.85 9.46
CA LEU A 119 5.21 -15.68 8.32
C LEU A 119 5.84 -14.87 7.19
N ALA A 120 5.34 -13.64 6.96
CA ALA A 120 5.87 -12.73 5.94
C ALA A 120 7.30 -12.24 6.25
N ARG A 121 7.65 -12.08 7.54
CA ARG A 121 9.02 -11.73 7.97
C ARG A 121 9.83 -13.00 8.32
N ARG A 122 10.31 -13.73 7.32
CA ARG A 122 11.42 -14.69 7.52
C ARG A 122 12.72 -13.93 7.87
N GLY A 123 12.97 -13.63 9.15
CA GLY A 123 14.24 -13.08 9.61
C GLY A 123 14.32 -12.80 11.12
N LEU A 124 15.53 -13.01 11.69
CA LEU A 124 15.97 -13.07 13.11
C LEU A 124 15.57 -11.93 14.09
N PHE A 125 14.69 -11.01 13.68
CA PHE A 125 14.04 -10.02 14.56
C PHE A 125 12.52 -10.23 14.51
N SER A 126 12.09 -11.48 14.68
CA SER A 126 10.73 -11.78 15.14
C SER A 126 10.65 -11.22 16.55
N GLY A 127 10.26 -9.94 16.67
CA GLY A 127 10.08 -9.27 17.94
C GLY A 127 9.18 -10.13 18.82
N GLY A 128 9.74 -10.66 19.90
CA GLY A 128 9.09 -11.56 20.84
C GLY A 128 8.04 -10.89 21.71
N GLY A 129 7.04 -10.27 21.09
CA GLY A 129 5.79 -9.86 21.73
C GLY A 129 4.65 -10.31 20.84
N GLY A 130 3.67 -11.03 21.39
CA GLY A 130 2.54 -11.64 20.68
C GLY A 130 1.54 -10.66 20.04
N THR A 131 2.01 -9.49 19.57
CA THR A 131 1.20 -8.49 18.89
C THR A 131 0.97 -8.88 17.44
N ASP A 132 -0.29 -9.08 17.07
CA ASP A 132 -0.70 -9.39 15.71
C ASP A 132 -0.69 -8.14 14.82
N TYR A 133 0.46 -7.88 14.18
CA TYR A 133 0.60 -6.81 13.19
C TYR A 133 -0.08 -7.11 11.85
N GLY A 134 -0.57 -8.34 11.63
CA GLY A 134 -1.33 -8.72 10.45
C GLY A 134 -2.82 -8.40 10.54
N GLY A 135 -3.36 -8.25 11.76
CA GLY A 135 -4.76 -7.96 12.02
C GLY A 135 -5.33 -6.80 11.20
N PRO A 136 -4.70 -5.60 11.22
CA PRO A 136 -5.15 -4.45 10.44
C PRO A 136 -5.17 -4.69 8.93
N VAL A 137 -4.18 -5.43 8.41
CA VAL A 137 -4.10 -5.79 6.97
C VAL A 137 -5.26 -6.70 6.60
N ARG A 138 -5.53 -7.75 7.39
CA ARG A 138 -6.64 -8.69 7.13
C ARG A 138 -7.99 -7.98 7.18
N ALA A 139 -8.19 -7.10 8.15
CA ALA A 139 -9.43 -6.32 8.27
C ALA A 139 -9.64 -5.42 7.05
N ALA A 140 -8.63 -4.63 6.67
CA ALA A 140 -8.71 -3.74 5.51
C ALA A 140 -8.89 -4.52 4.20
N ALA A 141 -8.21 -5.66 4.04
CA ALA A 141 -8.34 -6.50 2.84
C ALA A 141 -9.75 -7.06 2.68
N LYS A 142 -10.39 -7.51 3.77
CA LYS A 142 -11.78 -7.98 3.75
C LYS A 142 -12.73 -6.88 3.32
N THR A 143 -12.60 -5.69 3.92
CA THR A 143 -13.45 -4.55 3.56
C THR A 143 -13.30 -4.16 2.08
N VAL A 144 -12.08 -4.15 1.55
CA VAL A 144 -11.86 -3.85 0.12
C VAL A 144 -12.43 -4.94 -0.78
N ASP A 145 -12.24 -6.22 -0.43
CA ASP A 145 -12.79 -7.35 -1.21
C ASP A 145 -14.32 -7.34 -1.20
N GLU A 146 -14.98 -6.99 -0.08
CA GLU A 146 -16.44 -6.86 0.03
C GLU A 146 -17.00 -5.72 -0.85
N ILE A 147 -16.26 -4.63 -1.05
CA ILE A 147 -16.69 -3.52 -1.90
C ILE A 147 -16.52 -3.86 -3.40
N LEU A 148 -15.52 -4.67 -3.74
CA LEU A 148 -15.15 -5.00 -5.12
C LEU A 148 -15.69 -6.35 -5.61
N ALA A 149 -16.35 -7.13 -4.75
CA ALA A 149 -16.99 -8.43 -5.07
C ALA A 149 -18.39 -8.25 -5.66
#